data_AF-A0AAV5B6N9-F1
#
_entry.id   AF-A0AAV5B6N9-F1
#
_cell.length_a   1.000
_cell.length_b   1.000
_cell.length_c   1.000
_cell.angle_alpha   90.00
_cell.angle_beta   90.00
_cell.angle_gamma   90.00
#
_symmetry.space_group_name_H-M   'P 1'
#
loop_
_entity.id
_entity.type
_entity.pdbx_description
1 polymer ?
#
loop_
_entity_poly.entity_id
_entity_poly.type
_entity_poly.pdbx_seq_one_letter_code
_entity_poly.pdbx_strand_id
1 'polypeptide(L)'
;MKKVWLAGWMATIIAYIACILLMQHASFRLFSLQGEVMADQIAQIRSSQQIMETGRMLLLFLSLAGFLCCGMLSMKKRVWLLWGLATVFAQILFAVLYSKWMTGVYFAFAEAYQFQKWFWIILLIGVIGFYMVGRKTEEKMHV
;
A
#
# COMPACT_ATOMS: atom_id res chain seq x y z
N MET A 1 16.94 17.74 0.29
CA MET A 1 15.89 16.90 0.94
C MET A 1 14.58 16.78 0.16
N LYS A 2 13.93 17.85 -0.32
CA LYS A 2 12.60 17.75 -1.01
C LYS A 2 12.57 16.76 -2.19
N LYS A 3 13.62 16.75 -3.03
CA LYS A 3 13.73 15.85 -4.19
C LYS A 3 13.80 14.36 -3.78
N VAL A 4 14.47 14.06 -2.66
CA VAL A 4 14.64 12.68 -2.16
C VAL A 4 13.31 12.11 -1.67
N TRP A 5 12.56 12.90 -0.88
CA TRP A 5 11.24 12.46 -0.39
C TRP A 5 10.20 12.31 -1.50
N LEU A 6 10.27 13.18 -2.52
CA LEU A 6 9.40 13.08 -3.69
C LEU A 6 9.74 11.85 -4.55
N ALA A 7 11.02 11.56 -4.76
CA ALA A 7 11.47 10.35 -5.43
C ALA A 7 11.08 9.08 -4.63
N GLY A 8 11.24 9.12 -3.30
CA GLY A 8 10.81 8.04 -2.41
C GLY A 8 9.29 7.78 -2.49
N TRP A 9 8.48 8.85 -2.46
CA TRP A 9 7.04 8.75 -2.65
C TRP A 9 6.68 8.10 -4.00
N MET A 10 7.27 8.56 -5.11
CA MET A 10 7.05 7.95 -6.42
C MET A 10 7.48 6.48 -6.47
N ALA A 11 8.62 6.14 -5.86
CA ALA A 11 9.10 4.76 -5.79
C ALA A 11 8.12 3.84 -5.03
N THR A 12 7.52 4.34 -3.94
CA THR A 12 6.50 3.57 -3.20
C THR A 12 5.25 3.30 -4.03
N ILE A 13 4.82 4.24 -4.88
CA ILE A 13 3.70 4.04 -5.80
C ILE A 13 4.04 2.96 -6.84
N ILE A 14 5.21 3.05 -7.47
CA ILE A 14 5.64 2.09 -8.49
C ILE A 14 5.78 0.68 -7.90
N ALA A 15 6.42 0.56 -6.74
CA ALA A 15 6.57 -0.71 -6.04
C ALA A 15 5.21 -1.31 -5.62
N TYR A 16 4.26 -0.46 -5.23
CA TYR A 16 2.92 -0.89 -4.85
C TYR A 16 2.18 -1.52 -6.05
N ILE A 17 2.23 -0.84 -7.20
CA ILE A 17 1.64 -1.36 -8.44
C ILE A 17 2.31 -2.68 -8.84
N ALA A 18 3.65 -2.74 -8.85
CA ALA A 18 4.39 -3.95 -9.18
C ALA A 18 4.04 -5.13 -8.25
N CYS A 19 3.88 -4.87 -6.95
CA CYS A 19 3.48 -5.88 -5.97
C CYS A 19 2.08 -6.42 -6.27
N ILE A 20 1.10 -5.57 -6.62
CA ILE A 20 -0.23 -6.00 -7.04
C ILE A 20 -0.17 -6.91 -8.26
N LEU A 21 0.60 -6.52 -9.29
CA LEU A 21 0.75 -7.31 -10.51
C LEU A 21 1.34 -8.71 -10.22
N LEU A 22 2.35 -8.79 -9.35
CA LEU A 22 2.97 -10.05 -8.95
C LEU A 22 2.00 -10.95 -8.17
N MET A 23 1.24 -10.37 -7.23
CA MET A 23 0.24 -11.11 -6.46
C MET A 23 -0.90 -11.62 -7.35
N GLN A 24 -1.33 -10.81 -8.33
CA GLN A 24 -2.34 -11.20 -9.29
C GLN A 24 -1.89 -12.40 -10.13
N HIS A 25 -0.64 -12.36 -10.61
CA HIS A 25 -0.06 -13.46 -11.38
C HIS A 25 0.04 -14.76 -10.54
N ALA A 26 0.42 -14.67 -9.27
CA ALA A 26 0.43 -15.80 -8.35
C ALA A 26 -0.99 -16.37 -8.12
N SER A 27 -1.99 -15.50 -8.00
CA SER A 27 -3.40 -15.91 -7.86
C SER A 27 -3.90 -16.68 -9.08
N PHE A 28 -3.60 -16.21 -10.30
CA PHE A 28 -3.99 -16.92 -11.53
C PHE A 28 -3.36 -18.32 -11.60
N ARG A 29 -2.08 -18.44 -11.24
CA ARG A 29 -1.42 -19.75 -11.18
C ARG A 29 -2.09 -20.70 -10.19
N LEU A 30 -2.47 -20.21 -9.01
CA LEU A 30 -3.19 -21.02 -8.02
C LEU A 30 -4.53 -21.54 -8.53
N PHE A 31 -5.33 -20.71 -9.21
CA PHE A 31 -6.60 -21.15 -9.80
C PHE A 31 -6.41 -22.19 -10.91
N SER A 32 -5.36 -22.05 -11.73
CA SER A 32 -5.08 -23.01 -12.82
C SER A 32 -4.62 -24.40 -12.35
N LEU A 33 -4.16 -24.52 -11.10
CA LEU A 33 -3.62 -25.77 -10.53
C LEU A 33 -4.68 -26.61 -9.78
N GLN A 34 -5.94 -26.18 -9.70
CA GLN A 34 -6.99 -26.87 -8.94
C GLN A 34 -7.52 -28.19 -9.57
N GLY A 35 -6.80 -28.79 -10.54
CA GLY A 35 -7.28 -29.92 -11.35
C GLY A 35 -6.67 -31.30 -11.07
N GLU A 36 -5.36 -31.44 -10.86
CA GLU A 36 -4.70 -32.75 -10.67
C GLU A 36 -3.42 -32.63 -9.83
N VAL A 37 -3.53 -32.85 -8.51
CA VAL A 37 -2.46 -32.51 -7.56
C VAL A 37 -1.34 -33.58 -7.55
N MET A 38 -0.30 -33.38 -8.35
CA MET A 38 1.01 -34.05 -8.21
C MET A 38 1.85 -33.38 -7.10
N ALA A 39 2.83 -34.10 -6.52
CA ALA A 39 3.68 -33.58 -5.44
C ALA A 39 4.39 -32.25 -5.79
N ASP A 40 4.81 -32.08 -7.05
CA ASP A 40 5.41 -30.83 -7.54
C ASP A 40 4.43 -29.65 -7.56
N GLN A 41 3.13 -29.90 -7.72
CA GLN A 41 2.11 -28.87 -7.69
C GLN A 41 1.81 -28.40 -6.26
N ILE A 42 2.01 -29.24 -5.25
CA ILE A 42 1.87 -28.85 -3.83
C ILE A 42 2.93 -27.81 -3.45
N ALA A 43 4.17 -27.97 -3.92
CA ALA A 43 5.23 -27.00 -3.73
C ALA A 43 4.93 -25.66 -4.42
N GLN A 44 4.33 -25.70 -5.63
CA GLN A 44 3.89 -24.51 -6.35
C GLN A 44 2.70 -23.80 -5.68
N ILE A 45 1.76 -24.54 -5.10
CA ILE A 45 0.66 -23.99 -4.32
C ILE A 45 1.20 -23.28 -3.06
N ARG A 46 2.08 -23.94 -2.31
CA ARG A 46 2.66 -23.39 -1.07
C ARG A 46 3.46 -22.11 -1.34
N SER A 47 4.29 -22.11 -2.38
CA SER A 47 5.06 -20.92 -2.77
C SER A 47 4.15 -19.77 -3.22
N SER A 48 3.09 -20.06 -3.98
CA SER A 48 2.14 -19.03 -4.43
C SER A 48 1.31 -18.45 -3.27
N GLN A 49 0.92 -19.27 -2.29
CA GLN A 49 0.29 -18.81 -1.05
C GLN A 49 1.24 -17.91 -0.24
N GLN A 50 2.50 -18.28 -0.13
CA GLN A 50 3.52 -17.48 0.58
C GLN A 50 3.80 -16.14 -0.14
N ILE A 51 3.83 -16.11 -1.47
CA ILE A 51 3.93 -14.87 -2.26
C ILE A 51 2.74 -13.95 -1.97
N MET A 52 1.54 -14.52 -1.89
CA MET A 52 0.34 -13.75 -1.59
C MET A 52 0.34 -13.20 -0.15
N GLU A 53 0.76 -13.97 0.85
CA GLU A 53 0.92 -13.48 2.23
C GLU A 53 1.99 -12.40 2.36
N THR A 54 3.15 -12.61 1.73
CA THR A 54 4.26 -11.65 1.77
C THR A 54 3.89 -10.36 1.03
N GLY A 55 3.24 -10.49 -0.13
CA GLY A 55 2.74 -9.38 -0.91
C GLY A 55 1.74 -8.51 -0.14
N ARG A 56 0.83 -9.12 0.65
CA ARG A 56 -0.08 -8.38 1.54
C ARG A 56 0.66 -7.46 2.51
N MET A 57 1.66 -8.01 3.22
CA MET A 57 2.45 -7.21 4.16
C MET A 57 3.20 -6.10 3.44
N LEU A 58 3.78 -6.40 2.27
CA LEU A 58 4.53 -5.43 1.49
C LEU A 58 3.63 -4.25 1.03
N LEU A 59 2.40 -4.51 0.59
CA LEU A 59 1.44 -3.46 0.21
C LEU A 59 1.14 -2.51 1.37
N LEU A 60 0.97 -3.03 2.58
CA LEU A 60 0.77 -2.21 3.78
C LEU A 60 1.99 -1.32 4.05
N PHE A 61 3.19 -1.91 4.08
CA PHE A 61 4.42 -1.15 4.30
C PHE A 61 4.65 -0.07 3.23
N LEU A 62 4.39 -0.38 1.96
CA LEU A 62 4.54 0.56 0.85
C LEU A 62 3.57 1.74 0.96
N SER A 63 2.31 1.49 1.36
CA SER A 63 1.34 2.56 1.57
C SER A 63 1.71 3.47 2.74
N LEU A 64 2.19 2.91 3.86
CA LEU A 64 2.66 3.68 5.01
C LEU A 64 3.95 4.44 4.70
N ALA A 65 4.90 3.82 3.99
CA ALA A 65 6.13 4.48 3.56
C ALA A 65 5.86 5.66 2.61
N GLY A 66 4.93 5.49 1.68
CA GLY A 66 4.47 6.57 0.80
C GLY A 66 3.83 7.71 1.60
N PHE A 67 2.96 7.37 2.55
CA PHE A 67 2.35 8.35 3.45
C PHE A 67 3.39 9.08 4.31
N LEU A 68 4.39 8.37 4.86
CA LEU A 68 5.49 8.97 5.62
C LEU A 68 6.29 9.96 4.76
N CYS A 69 6.59 9.62 3.51
CA CYS A 69 7.26 10.54 2.58
C CYS A 69 6.44 11.82 2.36
N CYS A 70 5.13 11.68 2.15
CA CYS A 70 4.20 12.81 2.07
C CYS A 70 4.10 13.60 3.40
N GLY A 71 4.12 12.92 4.54
CA GLY A 71 4.13 13.52 5.86
C GLY A 71 5.37 14.38 6.10
N MET A 72 6.55 13.90 5.71
CA MET A 72 7.79 14.68 5.76
C MET A 72 7.75 15.89 4.81
N LEU A 73 7.13 15.76 3.64
CA LEU A 73 6.90 16.90 2.75
C LEU A 73 5.86 17.89 3.31
N SER A 74 4.91 17.41 4.11
CA SER A 74 3.85 18.22 4.72
C SER A 74 4.38 19.24 5.73
N MET A 75 5.52 18.95 6.37
CA MET A 75 6.21 19.89 7.26
C MET A 75 6.66 21.18 6.55
N LYS A 76 6.69 21.19 5.22
CA LYS A 76 6.98 22.38 4.40
C LYS A 76 5.74 22.99 3.76
N LYS A 77 4.80 22.15 3.30
CA LYS A 77 3.51 22.58 2.74
C LYS A 77 2.45 21.57 3.14
N ARG A 78 1.48 21.99 3.96
CA ARG A 78 0.42 21.13 4.50
C ARG A 78 -0.38 20.38 3.42
N VAL A 79 -0.48 20.92 2.21
CA VAL A 79 -1.09 20.28 1.02
C VAL A 79 -0.55 18.85 0.79
N TRP A 80 0.72 18.56 1.11
CA TRP A 80 1.28 17.21 0.96
C TRP A 80 0.65 16.17 1.86
N LEU A 81 0.05 16.56 3.00
CA LEU A 81 -0.68 15.63 3.87
C LEU A 81 -1.94 15.11 3.17
N LEU A 82 -2.66 16.02 2.48
CA LEU A 82 -3.82 15.67 1.66
C LEU A 82 -3.42 14.79 0.47
N TRP A 83 -2.30 15.08 -0.19
CA TRP A 83 -1.75 14.22 -1.23
C TRP A 83 -1.36 12.83 -0.72
N GLY A 84 -0.81 12.74 0.49
CA GLY A 84 -0.52 11.45 1.13
C GLY A 84 -1.78 10.63 1.34
N LEU A 85 -2.84 11.24 1.89
CA LEU A 85 -4.14 10.59 2.05
C LEU A 85 -4.77 10.18 0.71
N ALA A 86 -4.75 11.07 -0.27
CA ALA A 86 -5.26 10.79 -1.61
C ALA A 86 -4.49 9.65 -2.28
N THR A 87 -3.17 9.55 -2.06
CA THR A 87 -2.34 8.45 -2.58
C THR A 87 -2.74 7.12 -1.95
N VAL A 88 -2.89 7.08 -0.62
CA VAL A 88 -3.32 5.86 0.09
C VAL A 88 -4.71 5.43 -0.40
N PHE A 89 -5.63 6.38 -0.56
CA PHE A 89 -6.96 6.10 -1.09
C PHE A 89 -6.90 5.57 -2.53
N ALA A 90 -6.13 6.20 -3.41
CA ALA A 90 -5.95 5.77 -4.80
C ALA A 90 -5.30 4.37 -4.90
N GLN A 91 -4.34 4.06 -4.02
CA GLN A 91 -3.73 2.73 -3.91
C GLN A 91 -4.77 1.66 -3.56
N ILE A 92 -5.61 1.92 -2.56
CA ILE A 92 -6.70 1.02 -2.16
C ILE A 92 -7.70 0.84 -3.31
N LEU A 93 -8.15 1.95 -3.90
CA LEU A 93 -9.10 1.93 -5.01
C LEU A 93 -8.55 1.16 -6.21
N PHE A 94 -7.28 1.39 -6.57
CA PHE A 94 -6.60 0.66 -7.63
C PHE A 94 -6.52 -0.83 -7.33
N ALA A 95 -6.14 -1.22 -6.10
CA ALA A 95 -6.08 -2.62 -5.71
C ALA A 95 -7.43 -3.33 -5.86
N VAL A 96 -8.52 -2.70 -5.40
CA VAL A 96 -9.89 -3.24 -5.48
C VAL A 96 -10.38 -3.31 -6.93
N LEU A 97 -10.24 -2.22 -7.70
CA LEU A 97 -10.74 -2.14 -9.07
C LEU A 97 -9.97 -3.05 -10.02
N TYR A 98 -8.64 -3.07 -9.91
CA TYR A 98 -7.79 -3.91 -10.76
C TYR A 98 -8.09 -5.39 -10.56
N SER A 99 -8.27 -5.80 -9.31
CA SER A 99 -8.72 -7.14 -8.95
C SER A 99 -10.07 -7.49 -9.59
N LYS A 100 -11.07 -6.61 -9.45
CA LYS A 100 -12.42 -6.85 -9.95
C LYS A 100 -12.40 -7.02 -11.46
N TRP A 101 -11.63 -6.19 -12.15
CA TRP A 101 -11.46 -6.26 -13.59
C TRP A 101 -10.84 -7.58 -14.04
N MET A 102 -9.82 -8.08 -13.32
CA MET A 102 -9.08 -9.27 -13.73
C MET A 102 -9.76 -10.60 -13.37
N THR A 103 -10.52 -10.68 -12.27
CA THR A 103 -11.11 -11.95 -11.80
C THR A 103 -12.62 -11.98 -11.75
N GLY A 104 -13.30 -10.88 -12.05
CA GLY A 104 -14.76 -10.76 -11.94
C GLY A 104 -15.28 -10.75 -10.49
N VAL A 105 -14.41 -10.98 -9.51
CA VAL A 105 -14.72 -10.97 -8.08
C VAL A 105 -14.00 -9.77 -7.45
N TYR A 106 -14.69 -9.05 -6.56
CA TYR A 106 -14.03 -8.07 -5.69
C TYR A 106 -12.99 -8.84 -4.86
N PHE A 107 -11.69 -8.56 -5.02
CA PHE A 107 -10.69 -9.32 -4.27
C PHE A 107 -10.92 -9.09 -2.78
N ALA A 108 -11.28 -10.17 -2.11
CA ALA A 108 -11.22 -10.31 -0.67
C ALA A 108 -9.84 -9.96 -0.07
N PHE A 109 -8.79 -9.80 -0.89
CA PHE A 109 -7.43 -9.45 -0.49
C PHE A 109 -7.24 -7.98 -0.09
N ALA A 110 -7.82 -7.04 -0.84
CA ALA A 110 -7.79 -5.61 -0.47
C ALA A 110 -8.68 -5.38 0.77
N GLU A 111 -9.82 -6.08 0.82
CA GLU A 111 -10.72 -6.11 1.97
C GLU A 111 -10.07 -6.71 3.23
N ALA A 112 -9.28 -7.79 3.14
CA ALA A 112 -8.76 -8.47 4.32
C ALA A 112 -7.66 -7.72 5.09
N TYR A 113 -6.96 -6.75 4.47
CA TYR A 113 -5.80 -6.10 5.11
C TYR A 113 -5.83 -4.56 5.07
N GLN A 114 -6.34 -3.93 4.00
CA GLN A 114 -6.50 -2.46 3.99
C GLN A 114 -7.75 -2.00 4.74
N PHE A 115 -8.69 -2.89 5.08
CA PHE A 115 -9.77 -2.63 6.04
C PHE A 115 -9.45 -3.12 7.46
N GLN A 116 -8.22 -3.59 7.73
CA GLN A 116 -7.84 -3.86 9.11
C GLN A 116 -7.87 -2.56 9.90
N LYS A 117 -8.61 -2.57 11.01
CA LYS A 117 -8.81 -1.41 11.90
C LYS A 117 -7.48 -0.76 12.28
N TRP A 118 -6.44 -1.58 12.51
CA TRP A 118 -5.09 -1.13 12.86
C TRP A 118 -4.42 -0.25 11.81
N PHE A 119 -4.62 -0.53 10.52
CA PHE A 119 -4.05 0.29 9.45
C PHE A 119 -4.56 1.73 9.52
N TRP A 120 -5.88 1.89 9.66
CA TRP A 120 -6.53 3.20 9.76
C TRP A 120 -6.17 3.92 11.06
N ILE A 121 -6.00 3.19 12.17
CA ILE A 121 -5.52 3.76 13.43
C ILE A 121 -4.10 4.31 13.26
N ILE A 122 -3.18 3.54 12.66
CA ILE A 122 -1.79 3.99 12.42
C ILE A 122 -1.79 5.20 11.48
N LEU A 123 -2.58 5.17 10.40
CA LEU A 123 -2.70 6.28 9.47
C LEU A 123 -3.21 7.54 10.17
N LEU A 124 -4.24 7.42 11.01
CA LEU A 124 -4.80 8.52 11.78
C LEU A 124 -3.78 9.12 12.76
N ILE A 125 -3.04 8.28 13.50
CA ILE A 125 -1.96 8.72 14.38
C ILE A 125 -0.90 9.46 13.58
N GLY A 126 -0.53 8.95 12.39
CA GLY A 126 0.39 9.61 11.48
C GLY A 126 -0.10 10.98 11.02
N VAL A 127 -1.35 11.09 10.58
CA VAL A 127 -1.99 12.36 10.19
C VAL A 127 -1.92 13.38 11.33
N ILE A 128 -2.36 12.99 12.54
CA ILE A 128 -2.37 13.86 13.71
C ILE A 128 -0.94 14.28 14.08
N GLY A 129 -0.01 13.33 14.10
CA GLY A 129 1.40 13.57 14.41
C GLY A 129 2.03 14.59 13.46
N PHE A 130 1.92 14.37 12.14
CA PHE A 130 2.46 15.30 11.15
C PHE A 130 1.76 16.66 11.17
N TYR A 131 0.45 16.69 11.42
CA TYR A 131 -0.30 17.94 11.54
C TYR A 131 0.19 18.77 12.75
N MET A 132 0.32 18.15 13.92
CA MET A 132 0.81 18.84 15.13
C MET A 132 2.26 19.32 14.98
N VAL A 133 3.14 18.51 14.41
CA VAL A 133 4.55 18.89 14.19
C VAL A 133 4.68 20.02 13.17
N GLY A 134 3.91 19.96 12.08
CA GLY A 134 3.85 21.03 11.08
C GLY A 134 3.40 22.36 11.69
N ARG A 135 2.36 22.33 12.53
CA ARG A 135 1.88 23.54 13.24
C ARG A 135 2.93 24.15 14.16
N LYS A 136 3.65 23.34 14.95
CA LYS A 136 4.74 23.82 15.82
C LYS A 136 5.92 24.42 15.05
N THR A 137 6.17 23.95 13.83
CA THR A 137 7.28 24.44 13.00
C THR A 137 6.95 25.81 12.40
N GLU A 138 5.70 26.04 11.99
CA GLU A 138 5.22 27.36 11.57
C GLU A 138 5.26 28.37 12.74
N GLU A 139 4.78 27.99 13.92
CA GLU A 139 4.82 28.87 15.11
C GLU A 139 6.26 29.30 15.48
N LYS A 140 7.27 28.44 15.29
CA LYS A 140 8.69 28.79 15.54
C LYS A 140 9.36 29.62 14.44
N MET A 141 8.82 29.66 13.23
CA MET A 141 9.35 30.51 12.15
C MET A 141 8.81 31.94 12.20
N HIS A 142 7.75 32.17 12.98
CA HIS A 142 7.11 33.48 13.17
C HIS A 142 7.51 34.18 14.48
N VAL A 143 8.44 33.61 15.25
CA VAL A 143 9.08 34.20 16.44
C VAL A 143 10.54 34.46 16.13
#